data_AF-A0A2Z4RIG1-F1
#
_entry.id   AF-A0A2Z4RIG1-F1
#
_cell.length_a   1.000
_cell.length_b   1.000
_cell.length_c   1.000
_cell.angle_alpha   90.00
_cell.angle_beta   90.00
_cell.angle_gamma   90.00
#
_symmetry.space_group_name_H-M   'P 1'
#
loop_
_entity.id
_entity.type
_entity.pdbx_description
1 polymer ?
#
loop_
_entity_poly.entity_id
_entity_poly.type
_entity_poly.pdbx_seq_one_letter_code
_entity_poly.pdbx_strand_id
1 'polypeptide(L)' 'MYGVENMMTGREQKILTLVIEGKTNKEIAKIIGASDFTVREHVSSILHKIGVRSRVELLAAEIKKLENQKNNR' A
#
# COMPACT_ATOMS: atom_id res chain seq x y z
N MET A 1 8.49 9.18 -6.30
CA MET A 1 7.49 8.42 -5.52
C MET A 1 6.17 9.17 -5.65
N TYR A 2 5.01 8.50 -5.60
CA TYR A 2 3.72 9.19 -5.74
C TYR A 2 3.74 10.38 -4.77
N GLY A 3 3.60 11.61 -5.27
CA GLY A 3 3.84 12.85 -4.50
C GLY A 3 2.87 13.08 -3.33
N VAL A 4 2.25 12.02 -2.82
CA VAL A 4 1.24 11.94 -1.78
C VAL A 4 1.75 11.32 -0.49
N GLU A 5 3.03 10.93 -0.38
CA GLU A 5 3.59 10.39 0.88
C GLU A 5 3.38 11.32 2.08
N ASN A 6 3.49 12.64 1.86
CA ASN A 6 3.24 13.66 2.89
C ASN A 6 1.74 13.85 3.20
N MET A 7 0.83 13.26 2.41
CA MET A 7 -0.62 13.28 2.63
C MET A 7 -1.15 12.00 3.30
N MET A 8 -0.27 11.03 3.56
CA MET A 8 -0.60 9.80 4.26
C MET A 8 -0.24 9.91 5.73
N THR A 9 -1.15 9.48 6.58
CA THR A 9 -0.88 9.34 8.02
C THR A 9 0.16 8.23 8.25
N GLY A 10 0.89 8.27 9.37
CA GLY A 10 1.84 7.20 9.71
C GLY A 10 1.19 5.81 9.78
N ARG A 11 -0.11 5.75 10.12
CA ARG A 11 -0.89 4.51 10.09
C ARG A 11 -1.07 3.99 8.66
N GLU A 12 -1.42 4.86 7.73
CA GLU A 12 -1.61 4.52 6.32
C GLU A 12 -0.28 4.12 5.66
N GLN A 13 0.82 4.79 5.96
CA GLN A 13 2.15 4.42 5.48
C GLN A 13 2.55 3.01 5.94
N LYS A 14 2.29 2.68 7.21
CA LYS A 14 2.53 1.34 7.76
C LYS A 14 1.67 0.29 7.06
N ILE A 15 0.39 0.57 6.84
CA ILE A 15 -0.52 -0.35 6.13
C ILE A 15 -0.07 -0.53 4.67
N LEU A 16 0.29 0.56 3.97
CA LEU A 16 0.78 0.51 2.60
C LEU A 16 2.01 -0.40 2.47
N THR A 17 2.96 -0.29 3.40
CA THR A 17 4.16 -1.14 3.43
C THR A 17 3.78 -2.61 3.52
N LEU A 18 2.90 -2.97 4.45
CA LEU A 18 2.44 -4.35 4.62
C LEU A 18 1.65 -4.86 3.40
N VAL A 19 0.90 -3.99 2.71
CA VAL A 19 0.23 -4.35 1.45
C VAL A 19 1.25 -4.67 0.36
N ILE A 20 2.31 -3.86 0.22
CA ILE A 20 3.39 -4.08 -0.75
C ILE A 20 4.15 -5.38 -0.45
N GLU A 21 4.29 -5.74 0.83
CA GLU A 21 4.82 -7.04 1.27
C GLU A 21 3.89 -8.23 1.00
N GLY A 22 2.70 -8.00 0.41
CA GLY A 22 1.76 -9.04 0.03
C GLY A 22 0.84 -9.52 1.16
N LYS A 23 0.78 -8.81 2.29
CA LYS A 23 -0.09 -9.20 3.41
C LYS A 23 -1.57 -9.00 3.08
N THR A 24 -2.38 -9.95 3.55
CA THR A 24 -3.85 -9.87 3.52
C THR A 24 -4.37 -8.88 4.58
N ASN A 25 -5.59 -8.39 4.43
CA ASN A 25 -6.19 -7.48 5.41
C ASN A 25 -6.25 -8.11 6.81
N LYS A 26 -6.51 -9.42 6.90
CA LYS A 26 -6.54 -10.19 8.14
C LYS A 26 -5.17 -10.25 8.82
N GLU A 27 -4.10 -10.44 8.06
CA GLU A 27 -2.73 -10.43 8.60
C GLU A 27 -2.32 -9.03 9.05
N ILE A 28 -2.61 -8.02 8.24
CA ILE A 28 -2.37 -6.61 8.59
C ILE A 28 -3.10 -6.26 9.88
N ALA A 29 -4.38 -6.62 9.99
CA ALA A 29 -5.22 -6.40 11.16
C ALA A 29 -4.58 -6.97 12.43
N LYS A 30 -4.05 -8.20 12.35
CA LYS A 30 -3.31 -8.84 13.44
C LYS A 30 -2.02 -8.08 13.80
N ILE A 31 -1.26 -7.62 12.80
CA ILE A 31 0.02 -6.91 13.00
C ILE A 31 -0.20 -5.53 13.64
N ILE A 32 -1.26 -4.83 13.25
CA ILE A 32 -1.47 -3.43 13.66
C ILE A 32 -2.44 -3.27 14.83
N GLY A 33 -3.07 -4.36 15.30
CA GLY A 33 -4.08 -4.34 16.36
C GLY A 33 -5.37 -3.64 15.91
N ALA A 34 -5.95 -4.06 14.80
CA ALA A 34 -7.21 -3.53 14.27
C ALA A 34 -8.13 -4.65 13.76
N SER A 35 -9.35 -4.31 13.35
CA SER A 35 -10.25 -5.26 12.68
C SER A 35 -9.93 -5.37 11.19
N ASP A 36 -10.27 -6.51 10.56
CA ASP A 36 -10.17 -6.68 9.10
C ASP A 36 -10.94 -5.61 8.32
N PHE A 37 -12.12 -5.24 8.85
CA PHE A 37 -12.96 -4.18 8.29
C PHE A 37 -12.24 -2.82 8.33
N THR A 38 -11.66 -2.45 9.46
CA THR A 38 -10.88 -1.20 9.60
C THR A 38 -9.69 -1.17 8.64
N VAL A 39 -8.99 -2.30 8.47
CA VAL A 39 -7.90 -2.39 7.50
C VAL A 39 -8.40 -2.21 6.08
N ARG A 40 -9.55 -2.81 5.73
CA ARG A 40 -10.16 -2.65 4.40
C ARG A 40 -10.45 -1.20 4.08
N GLU A 41 -11.00 -0.44 5.04
CA GLU A 41 -11.28 0.99 4.87
C GLU A 41 -9.99 1.79 4.67
N HIS A 42 -8.95 1.52 5.47
CA HIS A 42 -7.64 2.14 5.26
C HIS A 42 -7.04 1.80 3.89
N VAL A 43 -7.08 0.53 3.48
CA VAL A 43 -6.58 0.11 2.16
C VAL A 43 -7.34 0.83 1.05
N SER A 44 -8.67 0.94 1.13
CA SER A 44 -9.48 1.68 0.16
C SER A 44 -9.04 3.15 0.07
N SER A 45 -8.88 3.83 1.22
CA SER A 45 -8.42 5.21 1.25
C SER A 45 -7.01 5.38 0.68
N ILE A 46 -6.10 4.45 1.00
CA ILE A 46 -4.72 4.43 0.49
C ILE A 46 -4.73 4.31 -1.04
N LEU A 47 -5.46 3.35 -1.60
CA LEU A 47 -5.56 3.13 -3.05
C LEU A 47 -6.11 4.39 -3.75
N HIS A 48 -7.13 5.01 -3.19
CA HIS A 48 -7.68 6.27 -3.69
C HIS A 48 -6.65 7.41 -3.65
N LYS A 49 -5.92 7.58 -2.54
CA LYS A 49 -4.90 8.62 -2.38
C LYS A 49 -3.73 8.47 -3.36
N ILE A 50 -3.30 7.24 -3.64
CA ILE A 50 -2.20 6.98 -4.58
C ILE A 50 -2.68 6.88 -6.04
N GLY A 51 -3.99 6.95 -6.27
CA GLY A 51 -4.59 7.00 -7.60
C GLY A 51 -4.63 5.67 -8.34
N VAL A 52 -4.60 4.54 -7.62
CA VAL A 52 -4.72 3.19 -8.20
C VAL A 52 -6.03 2.56 -7.80
N ARG A 53 -6.58 1.69 -8.65
CA ARG A 53 -7.94 1.15 -8.50
C ARG A 53 -7.98 -0.16 -7.73
N SER A 54 -6.83 -0.83 -7.57
CA SER A 54 -6.77 -2.12 -6.91
C SER A 54 -5.43 -2.41 -6.25
N ARG A 55 -5.45 -3.34 -5.30
CA ARG A 55 -4.22 -3.92 -4.72
C ARG A 55 -3.29 -4.50 -5.79
N VAL A 56 -3.85 -5.18 -6.79
CA VAL A 56 -3.05 -5.80 -7.86
C VAL A 56 -2.35 -4.73 -8.69
N GLU A 57 -3.07 -3.65 -9.04
CA GLU A 57 -2.50 -2.51 -9.76
C GLU A 57 -1.38 -1.83 -8.96
N LEU A 58 -1.57 -1.65 -7.65
CA LEU A 58 -0.54 -1.14 -6.75
C LEU A 58 0.73 -2.00 -6.81
N LEU A 59 0.58 -3.32 -6.65
CA LEU A 59 1.71 -4.25 -6.67
C LEU A 59 2.41 -4.27 -8.04
N ALA A 60 1.65 -4.29 -9.13
CA ALA A 60 2.18 -4.25 -10.48
C ALA A 60 2.97 -2.95 -10.75
N ALA A 61 2.46 -1.81 -10.29
CA ALA A 61 3.14 -0.53 -10.42
C ALA A 61 4.46 -0.49 -9.63
N GLU A 62 4.49 -1.06 -8.42
CA GLU A 62 5.71 -1.15 -7.62
C GLU A 62 6.74 -2.10 -8.25
N ILE A 63 6.32 -3.24 -8.80
CA ILE A 63 7.20 -4.15 -9.55
C ILE A 63 7.83 -3.44 -10.76
N LYS A 64 7.01 -2.76 -11.59
CA LYS A 64 7.49 -2.02 -12.76
C LYS A 64 8.50 -0.93 -12.38
N LYS A 65 8.30 -0.28 -11.24
CA LYS A 65 9.24 0.71 -10.70
C LYS A 65 10.57 0.07 -10.30
N LEU A 66 10.56 -1.09 -9.65
CA LEU A 66 11.78 -1.82 -9.29
C LEU A 66 12.57 -2.24 -10.53
N GLU A 67 11.91 -2.64 -11.61
CA GLU A 67 12.56 -2.96 -12.90
C GLU A 67 13.22 -1.71 -13.52
N ASN A 68 12.50 -0.59 -13.57
CA ASN A 68 13.04 0.67 -14.08
C ASN A 68 14.25 1.18 -13.28
N GLN A 69 14.29 0.94 -11.97
CA GLN A 69 15.44 1.29 -11.13
C GLN A 69 16.66 0.40 -11.37
N LYS A 70 16.46 -0.87 -11.71
CA LYS A 70 17.55 -1.79 -12.06
C LYS A 70 18.17 -1.46 -13.41
N ASN A 71 17.34 -1.03 -14.37
CA ASN A 71 17.79 -0.68 -15.73
C ASN A 71 18.55 0.67 -15.79
N ASN A 72 18.44 1.48 -14.75
CA ASN A 72 19.13 2.78 -14.62
C ASN A 72 20.37 2.74 -13.70
N ARG A 73 20.85 1.55 -13.33
CA ARG A 73 22.08 1.31 -12.57
C ARG A 73 23.08 0.54 -13.41
#